data_AF-A0A2X2BZZ8-F1
#
_entry.id   AF-A0A2X2BZZ8-F1
#
_cell.length_a   1.000
_cell.length_b   1.000
_cell.length_c   1.000
_cell.angle_alpha   90.00
_cell.angle_beta   90.00
_cell.angle_gamma   90.00
#
_symmetry.space_group_name_H-M   'P 1'
#
loop_
_entity.id
_entity.type
_entity.pdbx_description
1 polymer ?
#
loop_
_entity_poly.entity_id
_entity_poly.type
_entity_poly.pdbx_seq_one_letter_code
_entity_poly.pdbx_strand_id
1 'polypeptide(L)'
;MKKQTDVTLQRLPYHQPQSSDENIQFSTEWHQLIVKSQQFNTALALCGRDNIVAFSGDENSIANTGYSNQLINSGFAGKISNTADQCRIGSLGGRSRICNSGNDVKIYASGQGAHIANSGIRNFINATQSRTKVTNTGDLAHITVTGDNAIAINTGDNCTLSVSGDNSVCISTGHLQQFCLGKGGSAVIAYHDGKRTRFNVFYEGEDNIEAGIHYYLDEKTAPCCNG
;
A
#
# COMPACT_ATOMS: atom_id res chain seq x y z
N MET A 1 52.24 38.51 -24.12
CA MET A 1 51.83 37.16 -24.59
C MET A 1 51.94 36.18 -23.44
N LYS A 2 50.98 35.27 -23.25
CA LYS A 2 51.17 34.11 -22.36
C LYS A 2 51.88 33.00 -23.16
N LYS A 3 52.86 32.32 -22.56
CA LYS A 3 53.32 31.03 -23.05
C LYS A 3 52.34 29.96 -22.55
N GLN A 4 51.91 29.09 -23.45
CA GLN A 4 51.23 27.84 -23.11
C GLN A 4 52.30 26.74 -23.06
N THR A 5 52.22 25.89 -22.05
CA THR A 5 53.09 24.71 -21.88
C THR A 5 52.19 23.54 -21.59
N ASP A 6 52.29 22.46 -22.37
CA ASP A 6 51.36 21.35 -22.29
C ASP A 6 51.53 20.52 -21.00
N VAL A 7 50.42 20.01 -20.48
CA VAL A 7 50.38 19.19 -19.27
C VAL A 7 50.22 17.72 -19.66
N THR A 8 51.30 16.95 -19.56
CA THR A 8 51.26 15.50 -19.77
C THR A 8 50.49 14.83 -18.64
N LEU A 9 49.34 14.21 -18.95
CA LEU A 9 48.52 13.48 -17.97
C LEU A 9 49.14 12.11 -17.62
N GLN A 10 49.98 12.08 -16.61
CA GLN A 10 50.50 10.85 -16.02
C GLN A 10 49.45 10.21 -15.10
N ARG A 11 48.99 8.99 -15.40
CA ARG A 11 48.13 8.23 -14.47
C ARG A 11 48.93 7.87 -13.21
N LEU A 12 48.48 8.36 -12.06
CA LEU A 12 48.95 7.90 -10.76
C LEU A 12 48.43 6.48 -10.47
N PRO A 13 49.15 5.66 -9.67
CA PRO A 13 48.66 4.38 -9.19
C PRO A 13 47.45 4.56 -8.27
N TYR A 14 46.57 3.55 -8.23
CA TYR A 14 45.32 3.59 -7.48
C TYR A 14 45.56 3.48 -5.96
N HIS A 15 45.55 4.61 -5.26
CA HIS A 15 45.48 4.65 -3.79
C HIS A 15 44.01 4.56 -3.35
N GLN A 16 43.70 3.68 -2.40
CA GLN A 16 42.37 3.58 -1.79
C GLN A 16 42.13 4.76 -0.82
N PRO A 17 41.12 5.62 -1.04
CA PRO A 17 40.73 6.64 -0.08
C PRO A 17 39.68 6.12 0.91
N GLN A 18 39.61 6.72 2.10
CA GLN A 18 38.44 6.60 2.99
C GLN A 18 37.37 7.66 2.67
N SER A 19 36.21 7.53 3.29
CA SER A 19 34.97 8.23 2.97
C SER A 19 35.03 9.77 2.97
N SER A 20 34.54 10.36 1.88
CA SER A 20 33.96 11.70 1.80
C SER A 20 32.73 11.65 0.87
N ASP A 21 31.85 12.66 0.94
CA ASP A 21 30.52 12.61 0.29
C ASP A 21 30.57 12.68 -1.26
N GLU A 22 30.65 11.52 -1.92
CA GLU A 22 30.55 11.40 -3.37
C GLU A 22 29.08 11.36 -3.84
N ASN A 23 28.62 12.45 -4.45
CA ASN A 23 27.27 12.55 -5.01
C ASN A 23 27.24 12.00 -6.45
N ILE A 24 27.02 10.69 -6.59
CA ILE A 24 27.16 9.98 -7.87
C ILE A 24 25.89 10.14 -8.75
N GLN A 25 25.88 11.14 -9.63
CA GLN A 25 24.89 11.23 -10.70
C GLN A 25 25.21 10.27 -11.85
N PHE A 26 24.22 9.49 -12.27
CA PHE A 26 24.27 8.66 -13.47
C PHE A 26 23.18 9.14 -14.44
N SER A 27 23.58 9.54 -15.66
CA SER A 27 22.63 9.74 -16.76
C SER A 27 22.68 8.52 -17.67
N THR A 28 21.52 7.89 -17.89
CA THR A 28 21.40 6.65 -18.68
C THR A 28 20.26 6.79 -19.70
N GLU A 29 20.45 7.66 -20.71
CA GLU A 29 19.42 8.10 -21.68
C GLU A 29 18.39 7.04 -22.08
N TRP A 30 18.88 5.87 -22.51
CA TRP A 30 18.09 4.68 -22.87
C TRP A 30 18.64 3.40 -22.22
N HIS A 31 19.44 3.54 -21.16
CA HIS A 31 20.19 2.45 -20.54
C HIS A 31 19.71 2.19 -19.10
N GLN A 32 19.96 0.98 -18.58
CA GLN A 32 19.58 0.64 -17.22
C GLN A 32 20.63 1.11 -16.20
N LEU A 33 20.21 1.92 -15.23
CA LEU A 33 21.00 2.23 -14.04
C LEU A 33 20.84 1.12 -12.98
N ILE A 34 21.96 0.66 -12.41
CA ILE A 34 21.99 -0.29 -11.29
C ILE A 34 22.93 0.24 -10.21
N VAL A 35 22.37 0.54 -9.03
CA VAL A 35 23.12 0.97 -7.84
C VAL A 35 23.14 -0.16 -6.82
N LYS A 36 24.29 -0.42 -6.17
CA LYS A 36 24.45 -1.43 -5.11
C LYS A 36 25.41 -0.96 -4.03
N SER A 37 24.99 -1.01 -2.76
CA SER A 37 25.88 -0.91 -1.60
C SER A 37 26.37 -2.30 -1.17
N GLN A 38 27.57 -2.38 -0.58
CA GLN A 38 28.16 -3.63 -0.09
C GLN A 38 27.99 -3.86 1.43
N GLN A 39 27.43 -2.92 2.19
CA GLN A 39 27.36 -3.04 3.66
C GLN A 39 25.95 -2.87 4.23
N PHE A 40 25.27 -1.76 3.97
CA PHE A 40 23.82 -1.63 4.16
C PHE A 40 23.21 -0.84 3.00
N ASN A 41 22.03 -1.24 2.56
CA ASN A 41 21.58 -1.01 1.20
C ASN A 41 20.20 -0.33 1.21
N THR A 42 20.14 0.99 0.97
CA THR A 42 18.88 1.75 0.92
C THR A 42 18.79 2.58 -0.36
N ALA A 43 17.79 2.32 -1.19
CA ALA A 43 17.36 3.14 -2.33
C ALA A 43 15.92 2.71 -2.72
N LEU A 44 14.99 3.51 -3.28
CA LEU A 44 14.89 4.91 -3.79
C LEU A 44 14.72 5.01 -5.33
N ALA A 45 13.73 5.82 -5.74
CA ALA A 45 13.48 6.39 -7.08
C ALA A 45 12.82 5.50 -8.16
N LEU A 46 12.05 6.04 -9.14
CA LEU A 46 11.07 7.15 -9.12
C LEU A 46 10.32 7.26 -10.49
N CYS A 47 8.99 7.22 -10.42
CA CYS A 47 8.01 7.60 -11.46
C CYS A 47 7.83 6.64 -12.66
N GLY A 48 7.67 7.19 -13.87
CA GLY A 48 6.52 6.89 -14.72
C GLY A 48 6.78 6.14 -16.02
N ARG A 49 6.85 6.77 -17.22
CA ARG A 49 7.32 8.13 -17.60
C ARG A 49 8.28 8.76 -16.58
N ASP A 50 9.58 8.65 -16.85
CA ASP A 50 10.59 8.16 -15.90
C ASP A 50 10.30 6.66 -15.62
N ASN A 51 10.74 6.04 -14.51
CA ASN A 51 10.30 4.66 -14.17
C ASN A 51 10.71 4.20 -12.74
N ILE A 52 10.37 2.94 -12.42
CA ILE A 52 11.15 2.09 -11.50
C ILE A 52 11.07 2.51 -10.00
N VAL A 53 11.76 1.82 -9.09
CA VAL A 53 11.53 0.45 -8.58
C VAL A 53 12.57 0.06 -7.53
N ALA A 54 12.22 -0.97 -6.76
CA ALA A 54 13.07 -1.69 -5.82
C ALA A 54 13.29 -0.99 -4.48
N PHE A 55 13.74 -1.81 -3.55
CA PHE A 55 13.46 -1.69 -2.13
C PHE A 55 14.55 -2.43 -1.37
N SER A 56 15.11 -1.79 -0.35
CA SER A 56 16.03 -2.41 0.60
C SER A 56 16.28 -1.41 1.75
N GLY A 57 16.71 -1.81 2.95
CA GLY A 57 17.24 -3.11 3.38
C GLY A 57 16.27 -4.30 3.30
N ASP A 58 15.46 -4.59 4.33
CA ASP A 58 15.29 -3.84 5.58
C ASP A 58 14.78 -2.40 5.34
N GLU A 59 15.04 -1.43 6.20
CA GLU A 59 13.99 -0.49 6.67
C GLU A 59 13.46 0.65 5.74
N ASN A 60 13.52 0.51 4.41
CA ASN A 60 13.24 1.54 3.38
C ASN A 60 12.95 0.88 1.99
N SER A 61 12.56 1.51 0.87
CA SER A 61 12.09 2.86 0.42
C SER A 61 12.02 2.79 -1.14
N ILE A 62 11.18 3.42 -1.98
CA ILE A 62 9.93 4.22 -1.84
C ILE A 62 9.14 4.15 -3.18
N ALA A 63 8.06 4.93 -3.32
CA ALA A 63 7.36 5.42 -4.52
C ALA A 63 8.15 5.45 -5.88
N ASN A 64 7.51 5.52 -7.07
CA ASN A 64 6.51 6.57 -7.41
C ASN A 64 5.75 6.40 -8.76
N THR A 65 4.88 7.38 -9.06
CA THR A 65 3.91 7.55 -10.17
C THR A 65 4.29 7.12 -11.61
N GLY A 66 3.56 6.14 -12.13
CA GLY A 66 3.36 5.75 -13.54
C GLY A 66 2.97 6.89 -14.51
N TYR A 67 2.63 6.62 -15.77
CA TYR A 67 2.26 5.37 -16.46
C TYR A 67 3.43 4.35 -16.62
N SER A 68 3.44 3.13 -16.03
CA SER A 68 2.39 2.42 -15.28
C SER A 68 2.89 1.55 -14.10
N ASN A 69 4.06 1.87 -13.53
CA ASN A 69 4.53 1.37 -12.21
C ASN A 69 4.84 -0.15 -12.13
N GLN A 70 5.39 -0.57 -10.97
CA GLN A 70 5.09 -1.78 -10.19
C GLN A 70 6.08 -1.81 -9.01
N LEU A 71 5.68 -1.67 -7.74
CA LEU A 71 6.63 -1.42 -6.64
C LEU A 71 6.39 -2.26 -5.38
N ILE A 72 7.41 -3.02 -4.99
CA ILE A 72 7.43 -3.92 -3.83
C ILE A 72 8.27 -3.29 -2.69
N ASN A 73 8.12 -3.75 -1.45
CA ASN A 73 9.03 -3.52 -0.33
C ASN A 73 9.19 -4.79 0.53
N SER A 74 10.36 -4.99 1.15
CA SER A 74 10.61 -6.11 2.09
C SER A 74 11.10 -5.64 3.48
N GLY A 75 11.02 -4.33 3.77
CA GLY A 75 11.62 -3.68 4.93
C GLY A 75 10.77 -3.50 6.18
N PHE A 76 11.38 -3.65 7.36
CA PHE A 76 10.74 -3.54 8.70
C PHE A 76 10.14 -2.16 9.06
N ALA A 77 10.42 -1.11 8.28
CA ALA A 77 9.75 0.19 8.39
C ALA A 77 9.45 0.82 7.01
N GLY A 78 9.41 -0.01 5.96
CA GLY A 78 9.37 0.47 4.58
C GLY A 78 8.10 1.25 4.23
N LYS A 79 8.26 2.26 3.38
CA LYS A 79 7.19 3.18 2.94
C LYS A 79 7.03 3.07 1.42
N ILE A 80 5.81 3.14 0.91
CA ILE A 80 5.49 3.19 -0.52
C ILE A 80 4.42 4.26 -0.73
N SER A 81 4.49 5.01 -1.83
CA SER A 81 3.44 5.94 -2.25
C SER A 81 3.22 5.82 -3.76
N ASN A 82 1.99 5.99 -4.23
CA ASN A 82 1.67 5.92 -5.66
C ASN A 82 0.48 6.81 -6.06
N THR A 83 0.54 7.38 -7.27
CA THR A 83 -0.43 8.31 -7.86
C THR A 83 -0.42 8.19 -9.40
N ALA A 84 -0.82 7.05 -9.96
CA ALA A 84 -0.91 6.81 -11.42
C ALA A 84 -1.70 5.52 -11.76
N ASP A 85 -1.92 5.23 -13.04
CA ASP A 85 -2.70 4.06 -13.50
C ASP A 85 -1.98 2.70 -13.46
N GLN A 86 -2.77 1.61 -13.43
CA GLN A 86 -2.44 0.20 -13.71
C GLN A 86 -1.31 -0.43 -12.90
N CYS A 87 -1.22 -0.09 -11.61
CA CYS A 87 -0.07 -0.44 -10.78
C CYS A 87 -0.21 -1.81 -10.08
N ARG A 88 0.92 -2.40 -9.69
CA ARG A 88 0.97 -3.43 -8.63
C ARG A 88 1.86 -2.94 -7.50
N ILE A 89 1.36 -2.97 -6.27
CA ILE A 89 2.12 -2.59 -5.08
C ILE A 89 2.28 -3.81 -4.18
N GLY A 90 3.45 -4.02 -3.60
CA GLY A 90 3.75 -5.13 -2.69
C GLY A 90 4.43 -4.66 -1.42
N SER A 91 4.14 -5.24 -0.25
CA SER A 91 4.98 -5.04 0.93
C SER A 91 5.00 -6.24 1.87
N LEU A 92 6.16 -6.86 2.03
CA LEU A 92 6.37 -8.07 2.84
C LEU A 92 6.93 -7.74 4.24
N GLY A 93 7.59 -6.59 4.39
CA GLY A 93 8.26 -6.20 5.62
C GLY A 93 7.32 -5.66 6.71
N GLY A 94 7.70 -5.82 7.98
CA GLY A 94 6.92 -5.34 9.13
C GLY A 94 6.63 -3.83 9.06
N ARG A 95 5.57 -3.40 9.76
CA ARG A 95 5.17 -1.98 9.98
C ARG A 95 5.07 -1.11 8.70
N SER A 96 4.95 -1.75 7.54
CA SER A 96 4.95 -1.11 6.23
C SER A 96 3.89 -0.03 6.11
N ARG A 97 4.18 1.08 5.43
CA ARG A 97 3.21 2.15 5.17
C ARG A 97 3.02 2.37 3.68
N ILE A 98 1.83 2.08 3.16
CA ILE A 98 1.48 2.22 1.75
C ILE A 98 0.48 3.36 1.59
N CYS A 99 0.72 4.27 0.65
CA CYS A 99 -0.25 5.24 0.16
C CYS A 99 -0.52 4.99 -1.32
N ASN A 100 -1.78 5.03 -1.75
CA ASN A 100 -2.16 4.88 -3.14
C ASN A 100 -3.31 5.81 -3.54
N SER A 101 -3.17 6.44 -4.69
CA SER A 101 -4.18 7.31 -5.33
C SER A 101 -4.34 6.98 -6.82
N GLY A 102 -3.73 5.87 -7.26
CA GLY A 102 -3.81 5.37 -8.62
C GLY A 102 -5.12 4.69 -8.98
N ASN A 103 -5.33 4.40 -10.27
CA ASN A 103 -6.53 3.75 -10.81
C ASN A 103 -6.18 2.35 -11.36
N ASP A 104 -7.03 1.36 -11.11
CA ASP A 104 -6.79 -0.07 -11.46
C ASP A 104 -5.50 -0.66 -10.82
N VAL A 105 -5.29 -0.36 -9.54
CA VAL A 105 -4.10 -0.74 -8.75
C VAL A 105 -4.33 -2.00 -7.91
N LYS A 106 -3.37 -2.92 -7.92
CA LYS A 106 -3.38 -4.16 -7.14
C LYS A 106 -2.33 -4.11 -6.01
N ILE A 107 -2.76 -3.77 -4.80
CA ILE A 107 -1.94 -3.69 -3.59
C ILE A 107 -1.95 -5.03 -2.85
N TYR A 108 -0.78 -5.49 -2.45
CA TYR A 108 -0.57 -6.67 -1.61
C TYR A 108 0.32 -6.28 -0.43
N ALA A 109 -0.09 -6.49 0.81
CA ALA A 109 0.74 -6.21 1.98
C ALA A 109 0.66 -7.36 2.98
N SER A 110 1.73 -8.13 3.17
CA SER A 110 1.78 -9.27 4.11
C SER A 110 2.76 -9.03 5.26
N GLY A 111 2.93 -7.77 5.65
CA GLY A 111 3.84 -7.36 6.72
C GLY A 111 3.09 -7.07 8.02
N GLN A 112 3.50 -7.72 9.12
CA GLN A 112 2.93 -7.52 10.46
C GLN A 112 2.81 -6.02 10.84
N GLY A 113 1.59 -5.56 11.09
CA GLY A 113 1.28 -4.16 11.39
C GLY A 113 1.34 -3.19 10.19
N ALA A 114 1.10 -3.66 8.97
CA ALA A 114 1.04 -2.78 7.79
C ALA A 114 -0.10 -1.74 7.90
N HIS A 115 0.11 -0.56 7.30
CA HIS A 115 -0.86 0.53 7.25
C HIS A 115 -1.02 0.98 5.79
N ILE A 116 -2.23 0.91 5.25
CA ILE A 116 -2.54 1.27 3.85
C ILE A 116 -3.56 2.41 3.83
N ALA A 117 -3.26 3.47 3.08
CA ALA A 117 -4.22 4.49 2.68
C ALA A 117 -4.46 4.38 1.17
N ASN A 118 -5.72 4.26 0.74
CA ASN A 118 -6.13 4.34 -0.65
C ASN A 118 -7.12 5.48 -0.88
N SER A 119 -6.96 6.23 -1.96
CA SER A 119 -7.93 7.24 -2.43
C SER A 119 -8.21 7.14 -3.94
N GLY A 120 -7.68 6.11 -4.61
CA GLY A 120 -7.84 5.89 -6.05
C GLY A 120 -8.89 4.83 -6.41
N ILE A 121 -9.23 4.76 -7.69
CA ILE A 121 -10.46 4.12 -8.21
C ILE A 121 -10.20 2.69 -8.73
N ARG A 122 -11.14 1.75 -8.50
CA ARG A 122 -11.12 0.35 -8.97
C ARG A 122 -9.91 -0.45 -8.46
N ASN A 123 -9.46 -0.15 -7.25
CA ASN A 123 -8.24 -0.75 -6.70
C ASN A 123 -8.54 -2.04 -5.94
N PHE A 124 -7.73 -3.07 -6.16
CA PHE A 124 -7.73 -4.30 -5.40
C PHE A 124 -6.68 -4.21 -4.29
N ILE A 125 -7.05 -4.45 -3.04
CA ILE A 125 -6.17 -4.37 -1.87
C ILE A 125 -6.30 -5.67 -1.10
N ASN A 126 -5.22 -6.44 -0.98
CA ASN A 126 -5.14 -7.61 -0.11
C ASN A 126 -4.04 -7.41 0.93
N ALA A 127 -4.45 -7.20 2.17
CA ALA A 127 -3.56 -6.92 3.28
C ALA A 127 -3.68 -8.04 4.33
N THR A 128 -2.59 -8.71 4.67
CA THR A 128 -2.56 -9.84 5.60
C THR A 128 -1.56 -9.58 6.73
N GLN A 129 -1.65 -10.39 7.79
CA GLN A 129 -0.95 -10.27 9.08
C GLN A 129 -1.65 -9.37 10.11
N SER A 130 -1.42 -9.68 11.38
CA SER A 130 -2.03 -9.06 12.56
C SER A 130 -1.73 -7.55 12.65
N ARG A 131 -2.65 -6.81 13.28
CA ARG A 131 -2.64 -5.35 13.51
C ARG A 131 -2.57 -4.50 12.24
N THR A 132 -2.87 -5.09 11.09
CA THR A 132 -2.89 -4.40 9.80
C THR A 132 -4.08 -3.45 9.70
N LYS A 133 -3.86 -2.26 9.15
CA LYS A 133 -4.88 -1.22 9.01
C LYS A 133 -5.01 -0.76 7.56
N VAL A 134 -6.22 -0.70 7.05
CA VAL A 134 -6.55 -0.15 5.72
C VAL A 134 -7.54 0.99 5.88
N THR A 135 -7.34 2.08 5.16
CA THR A 135 -8.25 3.21 5.07
C THR A 135 -8.46 3.54 3.60
N ASN A 136 -9.70 3.59 3.15
CA ASN A 136 -10.08 3.81 1.77
C ASN A 136 -11.00 5.02 1.62
N THR A 137 -10.72 5.86 0.64
CA THR A 137 -11.52 7.03 0.23
C THR A 137 -11.71 7.08 -1.29
N GLY A 138 -11.46 5.99 -2.00
CA GLY A 138 -11.59 5.88 -3.47
C GLY A 138 -12.55 4.78 -3.89
N ASP A 139 -13.22 4.98 -5.02
CA ASP A 139 -14.40 4.20 -5.41
C ASP A 139 -14.08 2.87 -6.09
N LEU A 140 -15.08 1.96 -6.14
CA LEU A 140 -15.01 0.64 -6.79
C LEU A 140 -13.89 -0.27 -6.23
N ALA A 141 -13.37 0.03 -5.04
CA ALA A 141 -12.28 -0.71 -4.44
C ALA A 141 -12.73 -2.08 -3.89
N HIS A 142 -11.86 -3.07 -4.03
CA HIS A 142 -12.05 -4.43 -3.52
C HIS A 142 -10.99 -4.69 -2.45
N ILE A 143 -11.39 -4.82 -1.19
CA ILE A 143 -10.49 -4.71 -0.04
C ILE A 143 -10.62 -5.94 0.87
N THR A 144 -9.57 -6.74 0.95
CA THR A 144 -9.45 -7.88 1.85
C THR A 144 -8.38 -7.57 2.92
N VAL A 145 -8.72 -7.72 4.20
CA VAL A 145 -7.80 -7.48 5.33
C VAL A 145 -7.86 -8.67 6.30
N THR A 146 -6.78 -9.44 6.46
CA THR A 146 -6.77 -10.67 7.25
C THR A 146 -5.69 -10.72 8.33
N GLY A 147 -6.10 -10.83 9.59
CA GLY A 147 -5.21 -10.98 10.75
C GLY A 147 -5.82 -10.39 12.03
N ASP A 148 -5.31 -10.84 13.17
CA ASP A 148 -5.83 -10.45 14.49
C ASP A 148 -5.65 -8.95 14.71
N ASN A 149 -6.70 -8.27 15.21
CA ASN A 149 -6.77 -6.82 15.37
C ASN A 149 -6.61 -6.06 14.03
N ALA A 150 -7.00 -6.67 12.90
CA ALA A 150 -7.11 -6.00 11.61
C ALA A 150 -8.20 -4.92 11.64
N ILE A 151 -7.96 -3.79 10.95
CA ILE A 151 -8.93 -2.69 10.83
C ILE A 151 -9.08 -2.30 9.36
N ALA A 152 -10.31 -2.23 8.86
CA ALA A 152 -10.63 -1.61 7.57
C ALA A 152 -11.61 -0.45 7.76
N ILE A 153 -11.31 0.69 7.16
CA ILE A 153 -12.17 1.87 7.12
C ILE A 153 -12.42 2.23 5.65
N ASN A 154 -13.67 2.43 5.26
CA ASN A 154 -14.08 2.84 3.92
C ASN A 154 -14.92 4.12 3.95
N THR A 155 -14.67 5.03 3.02
CA THR A 155 -15.50 6.21 2.77
C THR A 155 -15.79 6.44 1.29
N GLY A 156 -15.29 5.57 0.39
CA GLY A 156 -15.57 5.59 -1.04
C GLY A 156 -16.75 4.68 -1.43
N ASP A 157 -17.29 4.86 -2.63
CA ASP A 157 -18.53 4.22 -3.06
C ASP A 157 -18.33 2.94 -3.88
N ASN A 158 -19.35 2.08 -3.84
CA ASN A 158 -19.42 0.80 -4.55
C ASN A 158 -18.26 -0.16 -4.23
N CYS A 159 -17.74 -0.10 -3.02
CA CYS A 159 -16.62 -0.92 -2.57
C CYS A 159 -17.09 -2.30 -2.04
N THR A 160 -16.20 -3.29 -2.08
CA THR A 160 -16.35 -4.57 -1.35
C THR A 160 -15.29 -4.65 -0.27
N LEU A 161 -15.67 -4.95 0.97
CA LEU A 161 -14.72 -5.23 2.06
C LEU A 161 -14.85 -6.69 2.51
N SER A 162 -13.76 -7.25 3.01
CA SER A 162 -13.74 -8.50 3.77
C SER A 162 -12.66 -8.37 4.83
N VAL A 163 -13.04 -8.41 6.11
CA VAL A 163 -12.12 -8.25 7.24
C VAL A 163 -12.19 -9.53 8.07
N SER A 164 -11.07 -10.18 8.35
CA SER A 164 -11.07 -11.44 9.12
C SER A 164 -9.85 -11.57 10.02
N GLY A 165 -9.88 -12.55 10.93
CA GLY A 165 -8.96 -12.64 12.06
C GLY A 165 -9.53 -12.02 13.34
N ASP A 166 -9.02 -12.44 14.49
CA ASP A 166 -9.68 -12.22 15.78
C ASP A 166 -9.64 -10.74 16.22
N ASN A 167 -10.75 -10.23 16.75
CA ASN A 167 -10.95 -8.82 17.14
C ASN A 167 -10.78 -7.83 15.96
N SER A 168 -11.26 -8.22 14.78
CA SER A 168 -11.23 -7.37 13.58
C SER A 168 -12.30 -6.27 13.60
N VAL A 169 -12.02 -5.12 12.97
CA VAL A 169 -12.94 -3.97 12.92
C VAL A 169 -13.16 -3.51 11.48
N CYS A 170 -14.43 -3.38 11.08
CA CYS A 170 -14.85 -2.83 9.79
C CYS A 170 -15.64 -1.52 10.00
N ILE A 171 -15.35 -0.48 9.24
CA ILE A 171 -16.16 0.74 9.21
C ILE A 171 -16.40 1.12 7.74
N SER A 172 -17.63 1.41 7.34
CA SER A 172 -17.92 2.04 6.03
C SER A 172 -18.87 3.21 6.17
N THR A 173 -18.53 4.35 5.57
CA THR A 173 -19.43 5.50 5.42
C THR A 173 -19.91 5.73 3.97
N GLY A 174 -19.22 5.14 2.99
CA GLY A 174 -19.65 5.07 1.58
C GLY A 174 -20.38 3.76 1.26
N HIS A 175 -20.94 3.66 0.06
CA HIS A 175 -21.74 2.52 -0.38
C HIS A 175 -20.92 1.22 -0.39
N LEU A 176 -21.30 0.28 0.47
CA LEU A 176 -20.63 -0.99 0.68
C LEU A 176 -21.49 -2.16 0.19
N GLN A 177 -20.98 -2.94 -0.76
CA GLN A 177 -21.72 -4.08 -1.32
C GLN A 177 -21.65 -5.32 -0.41
N GLN A 178 -20.53 -5.50 0.32
CA GLN A 178 -20.28 -6.69 1.13
C GLN A 178 -19.28 -6.39 2.26
N PHE A 179 -19.43 -7.08 3.39
CA PHE A 179 -18.46 -7.18 4.48
C PHE A 179 -18.27 -8.63 4.94
N CYS A 180 -17.25 -8.86 5.76
CA CYS A 180 -16.99 -10.09 6.51
C CYS A 180 -16.34 -9.68 7.84
N LEU A 181 -16.42 -10.53 8.87
CA LEU A 181 -15.78 -10.35 10.18
C LEU A 181 -15.04 -11.63 10.62
N GLY A 182 -14.04 -11.47 11.48
CA GLY A 182 -13.44 -12.57 12.26
C GLY A 182 -14.02 -12.65 13.68
N LYS A 183 -13.49 -13.57 14.49
CA LYS A 183 -14.03 -13.86 15.83
C LYS A 183 -13.92 -12.67 16.78
N GLY A 184 -14.99 -12.35 17.50
CA GLY A 184 -15.08 -11.13 18.31
C GLY A 184 -14.91 -9.85 17.49
N GLY A 185 -15.15 -9.91 16.18
CA GLY A 185 -15.07 -8.77 15.28
C GLY A 185 -16.30 -7.87 15.38
N SER A 186 -16.19 -6.64 14.85
CA SER A 186 -17.30 -5.68 14.80
C SER A 186 -17.31 -4.86 13.51
N ALA A 187 -18.49 -4.47 13.05
CA ALA A 187 -18.67 -3.60 11.89
C ALA A 187 -19.57 -2.39 12.21
N VAL A 188 -19.28 -1.24 11.59
CA VAL A 188 -20.17 -0.06 11.57
C VAL A 188 -20.39 0.34 10.12
N ILE A 189 -21.62 0.27 9.63
CA ILE A 189 -21.94 0.56 8.22
C ILE A 189 -22.98 1.68 8.15
N ALA A 190 -22.66 2.74 7.42
CA ALA A 190 -23.56 3.85 7.21
C ALA A 190 -24.60 3.54 6.11
N TYR A 191 -25.79 4.11 6.27
CA TYR A 191 -26.86 4.09 5.28
C TYR A 191 -27.65 5.40 5.35
N HIS A 192 -28.55 5.64 4.38
CA HIS A 192 -29.38 6.86 4.35
C HIS A 192 -30.86 6.50 4.50
N ASP A 193 -31.52 6.96 5.57
CA ASP A 193 -32.93 6.62 5.89
C ASP A 193 -33.97 7.40 5.05
N GLY A 194 -33.57 7.87 3.86
CA GLY A 194 -34.32 8.81 3.04
C GLY A 194 -34.30 10.26 3.55
N LYS A 195 -33.90 10.51 4.81
CA LYS A 195 -33.86 11.84 5.43
C LYS A 195 -32.48 12.26 5.94
N ARG A 196 -31.64 11.32 6.37
CA ARG A 196 -30.29 11.55 6.92
C ARG A 196 -29.45 10.28 6.95
N THR A 197 -28.14 10.45 7.03
CA THR A 197 -27.20 9.36 7.31
C THR A 197 -27.46 8.76 8.69
N ARG A 198 -27.39 7.43 8.77
CA ARG A 198 -27.53 6.56 9.92
C ARG A 198 -26.38 5.55 9.92
N PHE A 199 -26.25 4.78 11.00
CA PHE A 199 -25.27 3.70 11.11
C PHE A 199 -25.95 2.47 11.70
N ASN A 200 -25.72 1.31 11.07
CA ASN A 200 -25.90 0.02 11.71
C ASN A 200 -24.59 -0.39 12.36
N VAL A 201 -24.68 -1.15 13.46
CA VAL A 201 -23.54 -1.72 14.17
C VAL A 201 -23.78 -3.22 14.27
N PHE A 202 -22.73 -4.00 14.01
CA PHE A 202 -22.76 -5.45 13.99
C PHE A 202 -21.62 -6.01 14.84
N TYR A 203 -21.85 -7.11 15.53
CA TYR A 203 -20.87 -7.82 16.36
C TYR A 203 -20.89 -9.30 15.99
N GLU A 204 -19.72 -9.93 15.90
CA GLU A 204 -19.65 -11.38 15.67
C GLU A 204 -20.17 -12.14 16.89
N GLY A 205 -21.05 -13.12 16.66
CA GLY A 205 -21.82 -13.81 17.70
C GLY A 205 -23.19 -13.17 18.02
N GLU A 206 -23.52 -12.00 17.45
CA GLU A 206 -24.83 -11.35 17.58
C GLU A 206 -25.58 -11.33 16.23
N ASP A 207 -26.91 -11.25 16.25
CA ASP A 207 -27.80 -11.15 15.07
C ASP A 207 -27.54 -12.14 13.90
N ASN A 208 -26.98 -13.32 14.21
CA ASN A 208 -26.55 -14.36 13.24
C ASN A 208 -25.36 -13.93 12.34
N ILE A 209 -24.50 -13.03 12.84
CA ILE A 209 -23.20 -12.71 12.26
C ILE A 209 -22.16 -13.72 12.76
N GLU A 210 -21.68 -14.60 11.88
CA GLU A 210 -20.68 -15.62 12.17
C GLU A 210 -19.31 -15.27 11.56
N ALA A 211 -18.22 -15.59 12.26
CA ALA A 211 -16.87 -15.36 11.76
C ALA A 211 -16.59 -16.10 10.44
N GLY A 212 -16.14 -15.36 9.43
CA GLY A 212 -15.76 -15.88 8.11
C GLY A 212 -16.89 -15.91 7.07
N ILE A 213 -18.15 -15.65 7.46
CA ILE A 213 -19.26 -15.51 6.51
C ILE A 213 -19.23 -14.11 5.88
N HIS A 214 -19.54 -14.04 4.58
CA HIS A 214 -19.66 -12.81 3.82
C HIS A 214 -21.12 -12.32 3.78
N TYR A 215 -21.35 -11.11 4.28
CA TYR A 215 -22.68 -10.49 4.37
C TYR A 215 -22.80 -9.28 3.44
N TYR A 216 -23.92 -9.16 2.74
CA TYR A 216 -24.40 -7.93 2.10
C TYR A 216 -25.54 -7.33 2.92
N LEU A 217 -25.94 -6.09 2.64
CA LEU A 217 -27.10 -5.46 3.27
C LEU A 217 -28.31 -5.48 2.32
N ASP A 218 -29.50 -5.79 2.83
CA ASP A 218 -30.76 -5.72 2.07
C ASP A 218 -31.31 -4.28 1.99
N GLU A 219 -32.47 -4.08 1.35
CA GLU A 219 -33.15 -2.78 1.25
C GLU A 219 -33.55 -2.18 2.62
N LYS A 220 -33.65 -3.01 3.66
CA LYS A 220 -33.92 -2.61 5.05
C LYS A 220 -32.63 -2.45 5.85
N THR A 221 -31.48 -2.63 5.22
CA THR A 221 -30.12 -2.60 5.78
C THR A 221 -29.79 -3.73 6.77
N ALA A 222 -30.56 -4.82 6.72
CA ALA A 222 -30.31 -6.04 7.48
C ALA A 222 -29.21 -6.89 6.81
N PRO A 223 -28.39 -7.62 7.58
CA PRO A 223 -27.31 -8.45 7.04
C PRO A 223 -27.87 -9.74 6.43
N CYS A 224 -27.41 -10.08 5.23
CA CYS A 224 -27.81 -11.28 4.50
C CYS A 224 -26.59 -11.95 3.88
N CYS A 225 -26.55 -13.28 3.86
CA CYS A 225 -25.48 -14.06 3.25
C CYS A 225 -26.05 -15.03 2.21
N ASN A 226 -25.27 -15.33 1.17
CA ASN A 226 -25.59 -16.43 0.24
C ASN A 226 -25.14 -17.74 0.89
N GLY A 227 -26.06 -18.69 1.04
CA GLY A 227 -25.79 -20.07 1.47
C GLY A 227 -25.45 -21.02 0.33
#